data_AF-A0A357JFB5-F1
#
_entry.id   AF-A0A357JFB5-F1
#
_cell.length_a   1.000
_cell.length_b   1.000
_cell.length_c   1.000
_cell.angle_alpha   90.00
_cell.angle_beta   90.00
_cell.angle_gamma   90.00
#
_symmetry.space_group_name_H-M   'P 1'
#
loop_
_entity.id
_entity.type
_entity.pdbx_description
1 polymer ?
#
loop_
_entity_poly.entity_id
_entity_poly.type
_entity_poly.pdbx_seq_one_letter_code
_entity_poly.pdbx_strand_id
1 'polypeptide(L)'
;MVHFLFYAGKAYKYKLDGEKNPIGEAVQDGYSQELSDSVVARHSAYSYEDLPTDKFGAEFAVNYFNFNSNLSFGEQLANYLNNVLKASEPRDAPNYNNIPNSDSRKTPTKTNKTTTPIYTQ
;
A
#
# COMPACT_ATOMS: atom_id res chain seq x y z
N MET A 1 -3.96 4.95 9.41
CA MET A 1 -5.19 4.64 8.63
C MET A 1 -4.91 3.36 7.85
N VAL A 2 -5.88 2.49 7.55
CA VAL A 2 -5.59 1.22 6.84
C VAL A 2 -5.57 1.48 5.33
N HIS A 3 -4.46 2.03 4.82
CA HIS A 3 -4.22 2.40 3.42
C HIS A 3 -4.64 1.29 2.44
N PHE A 4 -4.18 0.06 2.68
CA PHE A 4 -4.41 -1.07 1.79
C PHE A 4 -5.90 -1.29 1.46
N LEU A 5 -6.73 -1.46 2.49
CA LEU A 5 -8.16 -1.78 2.29
C LEU A 5 -8.94 -0.58 1.75
N PHE A 6 -8.53 0.64 2.12
CA PHE A 6 -9.17 1.85 1.62
C PHE A 6 -8.98 1.99 0.11
N TYR A 7 -7.73 1.87 -0.38
CA TYR A 7 -7.43 1.99 -1.80
C TYR A 7 -7.84 0.76 -2.61
N ALA A 8 -7.91 -0.42 -1.99
CA ALA A 8 -8.61 -1.57 -2.57
C ALA A 8 -10.09 -1.23 -2.89
N GLY A 9 -10.81 -0.64 -1.93
CA GLY A 9 -12.19 -0.23 -2.13
C GLY A 9 -12.35 0.85 -3.22
N LYS A 10 -11.49 1.87 -3.22
CA LYS A 10 -11.48 2.94 -4.23
C LYS A 10 -11.24 2.40 -5.64
N ALA A 11 -10.22 1.57 -5.81
CA ALA A 11 -9.91 0.97 -7.12
C ALA A 11 -11.01 0.02 -7.60
N TYR A 12 -11.61 -0.77 -6.69
CA TYR A 12 -12.74 -1.62 -7.04
C TYR A 12 -13.96 -0.80 -7.50
N LYS A 13 -14.24 0.32 -6.82
CA LYS A 13 -15.29 1.25 -7.24
C LYS A 13 -15.02 1.78 -8.65
N TYR A 14 -13.81 2.29 -8.92
CA TYR A 14 -13.44 2.75 -10.27
C TYR A 14 -13.58 1.66 -11.34
N LYS A 15 -13.27 0.41 -10.99
CA LYS A 15 -13.49 -0.74 -11.89
C LYS A 15 -14.98 -0.94 -12.19
N LEU A 16 -15.85 -0.85 -11.18
CA LEU A 16 -17.31 -0.95 -11.36
C LEU A 16 -17.88 0.22 -12.16
N ASP A 17 -17.32 1.42 -11.97
CA ASP A 17 -17.71 2.65 -12.67
C ASP A 17 -17.23 2.68 -14.14
N GLY A 18 -16.41 1.71 -14.56
CA GLY A 18 -15.96 1.53 -15.95
C GLY A 18 -14.71 2.33 -16.32
N GLU A 19 -13.94 2.78 -15.33
CA GLU A 19 -12.69 3.52 -15.57
C GLU A 19 -11.68 2.68 -16.35
N LYS A 20 -10.95 3.31 -17.27
CA LYS A 20 -9.95 2.62 -18.10
C LYS A 20 -8.73 2.15 -17.31
N ASN A 21 -8.37 2.88 -16.24
CA ASN A 21 -7.24 2.54 -15.39
C ASN A 21 -7.59 2.71 -13.90
N PRO A 22 -8.42 1.80 -13.33
CA PRO A 22 -8.91 1.92 -11.96
C PRO A 22 -7.81 1.97 -10.89
N ILE A 23 -6.69 1.27 -11.13
CA ILE A 23 -5.52 1.27 -10.23
C ILE A 23 -4.83 2.64 -10.27
N GLY A 24 -4.66 3.21 -11.47
CA GLY A 24 -4.07 4.53 -11.64
C GLY A 24 -4.86 5.63 -10.94
N GLU A 25 -6.19 5.63 -11.07
CA GLU A 25 -7.05 6.60 -10.40
C GLU A 25 -6.95 6.50 -8.88
N ALA A 26 -6.97 5.28 -8.33
CA ALA A 26 -6.80 5.07 -6.89
C ALA A 26 -5.42 5.55 -6.39
N VAL A 27 -4.35 5.33 -7.15
CA VAL A 27 -3.01 5.83 -6.81
C VAL A 27 -2.95 7.37 -6.86
N GLN A 28 -3.63 8.02 -7.80
CA GLN A 28 -3.71 9.48 -7.86
C GLN A 28 -4.44 10.07 -6.65
N ASP A 29 -5.48 9.39 -6.16
CA ASP A 29 -6.12 9.74 -4.90
C ASP A 29 -5.15 9.59 -3.71
N GLY A 30 -4.29 8.57 -3.72
CA GLY A 30 -3.16 8.39 -2.79
C GLY A 30 -2.27 9.62 -2.74
N TYR A 31 -1.73 10.02 -3.88
CA TYR A 31 -0.91 11.22 -3.98
C TYR A 31 -1.62 12.49 -3.49
N SER A 32 -2.92 12.62 -3.77
CA SER A 32 -3.72 13.76 -3.36
C SER A 32 -3.98 13.79 -1.84
N GLN A 33 -4.19 12.62 -1.23
CA GLN A 33 -4.29 12.49 0.22
C GLN A 33 -2.96 12.89 0.87
N GLU A 34 -1.84 12.33 0.42
CA GLU A 34 -0.52 12.63 0.98
C GLU A 34 -0.14 14.11 0.86
N LEU A 35 -0.51 14.74 -0.25
CA LEU A 35 -0.32 16.18 -0.44
C LEU A 35 -1.16 16.98 0.58
N SER A 36 -2.40 16.58 0.83
CA SER A 36 -3.28 17.22 1.80
C SER A 36 -2.76 17.03 3.23
N ASP A 37 -2.32 15.82 3.56
CA ASP A 37 -1.73 15.48 4.86
C ASP A 37 -0.40 16.20 5.08
N SER A 38 0.36 16.52 4.03
CA SER A 38 1.58 17.33 4.18
C SER A 38 1.32 18.74 4.73
N VAL A 39 0.07 19.21 4.69
CA VAL A 39 -0.35 20.49 5.29
C VAL A 39 -0.89 20.28 6.70
N VAL A 40 -1.77 19.28 6.89
CA VAL A 40 -2.55 19.09 8.13
C VAL A 40 -1.84 18.18 9.15
N ALA A 41 -1.12 17.17 8.66
CA ALA A 41 -0.49 16.10 9.43
C ALA A 41 0.93 15.81 8.90
N ARG A 42 1.77 16.85 8.85
CA ARG A 42 3.15 16.82 8.30
C ARG A 42 4.00 15.61 8.67
N HIS A 43 3.83 15.07 9.87
CA HIS A 43 4.62 13.93 10.38
C HIS A 43 4.16 12.57 9.85
N SER A 44 2.94 12.48 9.32
CA SER A 44 2.33 11.26 8.76
C SER A 44 2.36 11.23 7.23
N ALA A 45 2.63 12.37 6.58
CA ALA A 45 2.60 12.46 5.13
C ALA A 45 3.84 11.80 4.50
N TYR A 46 3.59 11.00 3.46
CA TYR A 46 4.57 10.25 2.69
C TYR A 46 5.40 9.31 3.55
N SER A 47 4.75 8.54 4.44
CA SER A 47 5.42 7.46 5.16
C SER A 47 5.97 6.43 4.18
N TYR A 48 6.88 5.58 4.65
CA TYR A 48 7.58 4.65 3.77
C TYR A 48 6.65 3.67 3.03
N GLU A 49 5.51 3.37 3.64
CA GLU A 49 4.57 2.34 3.20
C GLU A 49 3.30 2.88 2.56
N ASP A 50 2.95 4.15 2.70
CA ASP A 50 1.61 4.65 2.33
C ASP A 50 1.31 4.43 0.83
N LEU A 51 2.00 5.14 -0.07
CA LEU A 51 1.78 5.02 -1.52
C LEU A 51 2.04 3.60 -2.08
N PRO A 52 3.07 2.85 -1.64
CA PRO A 52 3.19 1.44 -2.03
C PRO A 52 1.99 0.58 -1.60
N THR A 53 1.51 0.78 -0.37
CA THR A 53 0.37 0.03 0.19
C THR A 53 -0.92 0.40 -0.53
N ASP A 54 -1.11 1.67 -0.90
CA ASP A 54 -2.24 2.13 -1.72
C ASP A 54 -2.28 1.37 -3.05
N LYS A 55 -1.12 1.30 -3.73
CA LYS A 55 -0.99 0.57 -5.00
C LYS A 55 -1.25 -0.92 -4.82
N PHE A 56 -0.70 -1.57 -3.79
CA PHE A 56 -0.92 -3.00 -3.56
C PHE A 56 -2.39 -3.31 -3.26
N GLY A 57 -3.06 -2.45 -2.48
CA GLY A 57 -4.50 -2.57 -2.24
C GLY A 57 -5.31 -2.46 -3.53
N ALA A 58 -4.99 -1.45 -4.34
CA ALA A 58 -5.64 -1.24 -5.64
C ALA A 58 -5.42 -2.42 -6.60
N GLU A 59 -4.19 -2.92 -6.71
CA GLU A 59 -3.86 -4.09 -7.52
C GLU A 59 -4.59 -5.34 -7.05
N PHE A 60 -4.62 -5.61 -5.74
CA PHE A 60 -5.38 -6.72 -5.16
C PHE A 60 -6.84 -6.67 -5.61
N ALA A 61 -7.52 -5.54 -5.40
CA ALA A 61 -8.95 -5.43 -5.68
C ALA A 61 -9.28 -5.53 -7.17
N VAL A 62 -8.45 -4.95 -8.04
CA VAL A 62 -8.74 -4.89 -9.47
C VAL A 62 -8.37 -6.19 -10.16
N ASN A 63 -7.23 -6.80 -9.82
CA ASN A 63 -6.64 -7.91 -10.56
C ASN A 63 -6.83 -9.27 -9.88
N TYR A 64 -6.95 -9.33 -8.56
CA TYR A 64 -6.89 -10.60 -7.80
C TYR A 64 -8.17 -10.93 -7.05
N PHE A 65 -8.93 -9.92 -6.60
CA PHE A 65 -10.20 -10.14 -5.94
C PHE A 65 -11.28 -10.58 -6.93
N ASN A 66 -11.94 -11.68 -6.60
CA ASN A 66 -13.05 -12.23 -7.34
C ASN A 66 -14.21 -12.57 -6.40
N PHE A 67 -15.32 -11.84 -6.55
CA PHE A 67 -16.54 -12.04 -5.76
C PHE A 67 -17.20 -13.41 -6.02
N ASN A 68 -17.04 -13.97 -7.22
CA ASN A 68 -17.62 -15.27 -7.60
C ASN A 68 -16.72 -16.46 -7.24
N SER A 69 -15.61 -16.22 -6.54
CA SER A 69 -14.72 -17.28 -6.08
C SER A 69 -15.36 -18.08 -4.94
N ASN A 70 -15.00 -19.37 -4.85
CA ASN A 70 -15.34 -20.20 -3.68
C ASN A 70 -14.45 -19.88 -2.46
N LEU A 71 -13.40 -19.07 -2.65
CA LEU A 71 -12.52 -18.62 -1.58
C LEU A 71 -13.13 -17.40 -0.89
N SER A 72 -13.06 -17.38 0.44
CA SER A 72 -13.35 -16.20 1.25
C SER A 72 -12.43 -15.03 0.90
N PHE A 73 -12.86 -13.81 1.25
CA PHE A 73 -12.02 -12.62 1.09
C PHE A 73 -10.64 -12.78 1.75
N GLY A 74 -10.60 -13.35 2.95
CA GLY A 74 -9.36 -13.57 3.69
C GLY A 74 -8.43 -14.55 2.98
N GLU A 75 -8.95 -15.62 2.39
CA GLU A 75 -8.14 -16.57 1.60
C GLU A 75 -7.61 -15.95 0.32
N GLN A 76 -8.41 -15.13 -0.38
CA GLN A 76 -7.96 -14.40 -1.57
C GLN A 76 -6.86 -13.39 -1.21
N LEU A 77 -7.03 -12.67 -0.11
CA LEU A 77 -6.02 -11.74 0.41
C LEU A 77 -4.74 -12.48 0.80
N ALA A 78 -4.85 -13.58 1.55
CA ALA A 78 -3.70 -14.40 1.93
C ALA A 78 -2.96 -14.94 0.68
N ASN A 79 -3.69 -15.37 -0.35
CA ASN A 79 -3.09 -15.80 -1.61
C ASN A 79 -2.34 -14.67 -2.31
N TYR A 80 -2.90 -13.46 -2.33
CA TYR A 80 -2.21 -12.29 -2.89
C TYR A 80 -0.92 -11.97 -2.12
N LEU A 81 -0.98 -11.91 -0.78
CA LEU A 81 0.19 -11.59 0.05
C LEU A 81 1.30 -12.66 -0.09
N ASN A 82 0.93 -13.94 -0.03
CA ASN A 82 1.90 -15.04 0.03
C ASN A 82 2.44 -15.44 -1.34
N ASN A 83 1.60 -15.41 -2.38
CA ASN A 83 1.98 -15.97 -3.69
C ASN A 83 2.29 -14.89 -4.73
N VAL A 84 1.69 -13.70 -4.61
CA VAL A 84 1.90 -12.59 -5.57
C VAL A 84 2.94 -11.62 -5.04
N LEU A 85 2.68 -11.01 -3.88
CA LEU A 85 3.66 -10.10 -3.26
C LEU A 85 4.87 -10.83 -2.70
N LYS A 86 4.72 -12.13 -2.39
CA LYS A 86 5.76 -12.98 -1.79
C LYS A 86 6.35 -12.30 -0.57
N ALA A 87 5.49 -11.97 0.40
CA ALA A 87 5.89 -11.36 1.66
C ALA A 87 7.15 -12.09 2.22
N SER A 88 8.22 -11.32 2.39
CA SER A 88 9.50 -11.84 2.89
C SER A 88 9.53 -11.80 4.41
N GLU A 89 10.42 -12.59 5.01
CA GLU A 89 10.65 -12.48 6.45
C GLU A 89 11.26 -11.10 6.75
N PRO A 90 10.95 -10.48 7.92
CA PRO A 90 11.57 -9.20 8.29
C PRO A 90 13.09 -9.23 8.24
N ARG A 91 13.70 -10.39 8.55
CA ARG A 91 15.16 -10.62 8.51
C ARG A 91 15.78 -10.51 7.12
N ASP A 92 14.98 -10.64 6.07
CA ASP A 92 15.42 -10.54 4.69
C ASP A 92 15.41 -9.07 4.20
N ALA A 93 14.90 -8.14 5.01
CA ALA A 93 14.89 -6.73 4.67
C ALA A 93 16.34 -6.19 4.56
N PRO A 94 16.68 -5.40 3.53
CA PRO A 94 18.02 -4.86 3.32
C PRO A 94 18.54 -4.01 4.50
N ASN A 95 17.62 -3.45 5.28
CA ASN A 95 17.90 -2.64 6.45
C ASN A 95 17.74 -3.42 7.78
N TYR A 96 17.51 -4.74 7.78
CA TYR A 96 17.21 -5.50 8.99
C TYR A 96 18.25 -5.31 10.10
N ASN A 97 19.53 -5.40 9.74
CA ASN A 97 20.64 -5.21 10.69
C ASN A 97 20.80 -3.76 11.18
N ASN A 98 20.10 -2.81 10.55
CA ASN A 98 20.14 -1.38 10.87
C ASN A 98 18.84 -0.91 11.55
N ILE A 99 17.93 -1.82 11.90
CA ILE A 99 16.71 -1.49 12.64
C ILE A 99 17.12 -1.03 14.05
N PRO A 100 16.71 0.18 14.50
CA PRO A 100 17.04 0.66 15.83
C PRO A 100 16.35 -0.17 16.92
N ASN A 101 17.09 -0.48 17.99
CA ASN A 101 16.57 -1.24 19.15
C ASN A 101 15.48 -0.50 19.96
N SER A 102 15.31 0.80 19.72
CA SER A 102 14.29 1.63 20.35
C SER A 102 13.83 2.71 19.39
N ASP A 103 12.53 3.01 19.40
CA ASP A 103 12.01 4.17 18.68
C ASP A 103 12.65 5.45 19.24
N SER A 104 13.39 6.15 18.39
CA SER A 104 14.10 7.37 18.76
C SER A 104 13.15 8.58 18.93
N ARG A 105 11.85 8.44 18.62
CA ARG A 105 10.85 9.53 18.50
C ARG A 105 11.30 10.67 17.58
N LYS A 106 12.33 10.44 16.76
CA LYS A 106 12.81 11.41 15.78
C LYS A 106 11.94 11.31 14.54
N THR A 107 11.71 12.47 13.92
CA THR A 107 11.04 12.58 12.62
C THR A 107 11.68 11.62 11.61
N PRO A 108 10.89 10.96 10.74
CA PRO A 108 11.43 10.14 9.66
C PRO A 108 12.54 10.87 8.91
N THR A 109 13.66 10.18 8.68
CA THR A 109 14.83 10.78 7.99
C THR A 109 14.63 10.86 6.48
N LYS A 110 13.62 10.17 5.95
CA LYS A 110 13.24 10.15 4.53
C LYS A 110 11.71 10.11 4.41
N THR A 111 11.23 10.41 3.21
CA THR A 111 9.82 10.26 2.82
C THR A 111 9.75 9.43 1.54
N ASN A 112 8.74 8.58 1.37
CA ASN A 112 8.51 7.86 0.11
C ASN A 112 7.45 8.58 -0.72
N LYS A 113 7.86 9.18 -1.83
CA LYS A 113 6.94 9.82 -2.79
C LYS A 113 6.62 8.95 -3.99
N THR A 114 6.82 7.64 -3.87
CA THR A 114 6.65 6.69 -4.97
C THR A 114 5.82 5.51 -4.52
N THR A 115 5.21 4.80 -5.46
CA THR A 115 4.52 3.53 -5.20
C THR A 115 5.48 2.34 -5.11
N THR A 116 6.79 2.58 -5.10
CA THR A 116 7.82 1.55 -4.99
C THR A 116 8.30 1.53 -3.54
N PRO A 117 8.30 0.37 -2.87
CA PRO A 117 8.85 0.28 -1.51
C PRO A 117 10.33 0.68 -1.49
N ILE A 118 10.77 1.35 -0.42
CA ILE A 118 12.15 1.85 -0.29
C ILE A 118 13.17 0.73 -0.02
N TYR A 119 12.74 -0.38 0.60
CA TYR A 119 13.63 -1.43 1.12
C TYR A 119 13.43 -2.78 0.41
N THR A 120 13.30 -2.79 -0.92
CA THR A 120 13.07 -4.02 -1.72
C THR A 120 14.22 -4.34 -2.69
N GLN A 121 15.47 -4.06 -2.32
CA GLN A 121 16.67 -4.44 -3.09
C GLN A 121 17.71 -5.13 -2.22
#